data_AF-A0A523ZBK9-F1
#
_entry.id   AF-A0A523ZBK9-F1
#
_cell.length_a   1.000
_cell.length_b   1.000
_cell.length_c   1.000
_cell.angle_alpha   90.00
_cell.angle_beta   90.00
_cell.angle_gamma   90.00
#
_symmetry.space_group_name_H-M   'P 1'
#
loop_
_entity.id
_entity.type
_entity.pdbx_description
1 polymer ?
#
loop_
_entity_poly.entity_id
_entity_poly.type
_entity_poly.pdbx_seq_one_letter_code
_entity_poly.pdbx_strand_id
1 'polypeptide(L)' 'MKVTLSVIKADIGGYVGHSASHPAIIDHARNVLEKAKNDRKLFDYR' A
#
# COMPACT_ATOMS: atom_id res chain seq x y z
N MET A 1 16.15 -6.29 -18.86
CA MET A 1 15.82 -5.91 -17.47
C MET A 1 14.76 -6.87 -16.96
N LYS A 2 14.92 -7.45 -15.76
CA LYS A 2 13.87 -8.28 -15.13
C LYS A 2 13.11 -7.42 -14.13
N VAL A 3 11.78 -7.50 -14.14
CA VAL A 3 10.91 -6.79 -13.21
C VAL A 3 10.08 -7.82 -12.47
N THR A 4 9.98 -7.67 -11.16
CA THR A 4 9.06 -8.46 -10.33
C THR A 4 7.86 -7.60 -10.01
N LEU A 5 6.66 -8.12 -10.29
CA LEU A 5 5.40 -7.51 -9.90
C LEU A 5 4.82 -8.29 -8.72
N SER A 6 4.68 -7.62 -7.57
CA SER A 6 4.14 -8.21 -6.34
C SER A 6 2.82 -7.57 -5.97
N VAL A 7 1.79 -8.37 -5.71
CA VAL A 7 0.50 -7.91 -5.15
C VAL A 7 0.36 -8.49 -3.75
N ILE A 8 0.42 -7.62 -2.74
CA ILE A 8 0.30 -7.99 -1.32
C ILE A 8 -0.89 -7.23 -0.76
N LYS A 9 -1.82 -7.95 -0.10
CA LYS A 9 -3.04 -7.37 0.47
C LYS A 9 -3.33 -7.95 1.85
N ALA A 10 -3.98 -7.16 2.69
CA ALA A 10 -4.49 -7.58 3.98
C ALA A 10 -5.80 -6.83 4.30
N ASP A 11 -6.75 -7.49 4.96
CA ASP A 11 -7.82 -6.81 5.67
C ASP A 11 -7.31 -6.50 7.08
N ILE A 12 -7.30 -5.22 7.44
CA ILE A 12 -6.77 -4.71 8.72
C ILE A 12 -7.78 -3.85 9.47
N GLY A 13 -9.07 -3.96 9.09
CA GLY A 13 -10.15 -3.19 9.69
C GLY A 13 -10.99 -2.43 8.67
N GLY A 14 -12.30 -2.43 8.89
CA GLY A 14 -13.28 -1.77 8.03
C GLY A 14 -13.82 -0.45 8.59
N TYR A 15 -14.42 0.35 7.72
CA TYR A 15 -15.07 1.63 7.98
C TYR A 15 -16.54 1.55 7.57
N VAL A 16 -17.45 1.80 8.53
CA VAL A 16 -18.87 1.41 8.48
C VAL A 16 -19.02 -0.13 8.31
N GLY A 17 -18.49 -0.89 9.27
CA GLY A 17 -18.42 -2.36 9.22
C GLY A 17 -17.42 -2.83 8.16
N HIS A 18 -17.70 -3.94 7.47
CA HIS A 18 -16.84 -4.52 6.43
C HIS A 18 -17.01 -3.87 5.04
N SER A 19 -17.48 -2.63 4.98
CA SER A 19 -17.90 -1.98 3.73
C SER A 19 -16.72 -1.39 2.94
N ALA A 20 -15.76 -0.80 3.63
CA ALA A 20 -14.62 -0.12 3.02
C ALA A 20 -13.43 -0.05 3.97
N SER A 21 -12.23 0.23 3.46
CA SER A 21 -11.12 0.68 4.30
C SER A 21 -11.23 2.19 4.54
N HIS A 22 -10.88 2.63 5.76
CA HIS A 22 -10.86 4.06 6.06
C HIS A 22 -9.82 4.80 5.20
N PRO A 23 -10.11 5.97 4.60
CA PRO A 23 -9.17 6.71 3.75
C PRO A 23 -7.79 6.94 4.40
N ALA A 24 -7.76 7.30 5.68
CA ALA A 24 -6.50 7.47 6.44
C ALA A 24 -5.60 6.23 6.46
N ILE A 25 -6.15 5.01 6.41
CA ILE A 25 -5.36 3.77 6.31
C ILE A 25 -4.68 3.69 4.94
N ILE A 26 -5.41 4.06 3.88
CA ILE A 26 -4.87 4.09 2.51
C ILE A 26 -3.77 5.15 2.39
N ASP A 27 -3.97 6.33 2.97
CA ASP A 27 -2.95 7.40 2.98
C ASP A 27 -1.71 6.99 3.77
N HIS A 28 -1.88 6.29 4.89
CA HIS A 28 -0.76 5.74 5.64
C HIS A 28 0.03 4.71 4.81
N ALA A 29 -0.65 3.79 4.11
CA ALA A 29 0.01 2.83 3.23
C ALA A 29 0.79 3.51 2.10
N ARG A 30 0.23 4.57 1.50
CA ARG A 30 0.92 5.40 0.50
C ARG A 30 2.19 6.02 1.06
N ASN A 31 2.14 6.63 2.24
CA ASN A 31 3.32 7.24 2.87
C ASN A 31 4.44 6.21 3.13
N VAL A 32 4.09 4.99 3.54
CA VAL A 32 5.06 3.90 3.75
C VAL A 32 5.68 3.45 2.43
N LEU A 33 4.88 3.26 1.38
CA LEU A 33 5.36 2.84 0.06
C LEU A 33 6.17 3.93 -0.63
N GLU A 34 5.81 5.21 -0.45
CA GLU A 34 6.58 6.35 -0.94
C GLU A 34 7.97 6.40 -0.30
N LYS A 35 8.05 6.18 1.00
CA LYS A 35 9.35 6.03 1.68
C LYS A 35 10.15 4.86 1.11
N ALA A 36 9.51 3.71 0.87
CA ALA A 36 10.19 2.55 0.30
C ALA A 36 10.69 2.79 -1.15
N LYS A 37 9.96 3.57 -1.94
CA LYS A 37 10.38 4.04 -3.27
C LYS A 37 11.58 4.99 -3.18
N ASN A 38 11.54 5.96 -2.25
CA ASN A 38 12.66 6.88 -1.99
C ASN A 38 13.92 6.15 -1.51
N ASP A 39 13.75 5.10 -0.70
CA ASP A 39 14.82 4.20 -0.26
C ASP A 39 15.30 3.22 -1.37
N ARG A 40 14.72 3.29 -2.58
CA ARG A 40 14.97 2.38 -3.73
C ARG A 40 14.72 0.90 -3.44
N LYS A 41 13.85 0.57 -2.49
CA LYS A 41 13.41 -0.81 -2.20
C LYS A 41 12.39 -1.32 -3.23
N LEU A 42 11.68 -0.39 -3.87
CA LEU A 42 10.68 -0.63 -4.91
C LEU A 42 10.95 0.32 -6.07
N PHE A 43 10.65 -0.10 -7.31
CA PHE A 43 10.67 0.81 -8.45
C PHE A 43 9.44 1.73 -8.45
N ASP A 44 8.26 1.17 -8.18
CA ASP A 44 7.00 1.91 -8.11
C ASP A 44 5.93 1.13 -7.31
N TYR A 45 4.78 1.75 -7.04
CA TYR A 45 3.64 1.12 -6.37
C TYR A 45 2.29 1.71 -6.83
N ARG A 46 1.19 0.99 -6.53
CA ARG A 46 -0.17 1.49 -6.71
C ARG A 46 -1.08 1.05 -5.57
#